data_AF-A0A7C5BRT9-F1
#
_entry.id   AF-A0A7C5BRT9-F1
#
_cell.length_a   1.000
_cell.length_b   1.000
_cell.length_c   1.000
_cell.angle_alpha   90.00
_cell.angle_beta   90.00
_cell.angle_gamma   90.00
#
_symmetry.space_group_name_H-M   'P 1'
#
loop_
_entity.id
_entity.type
_entity.pdbx_description
1 polymer ?
#
loop_
_entity_poly.entity_id
_entity_poly.type
_entity_poly.pdbx_seq_one_letter_code
_entity_poly.pdbx_strand_id
1 'polypeptide(L)'
;MRSDKRRMRPMGIADILDETVELYKTSFALLVGIAAFVYVPYAILERYVLAQQVLTVAAKTSSMSGPRMSDLMLMLGTLVVACCYLLATAPLLTGALTYAISERFLDRRVGILDSFSRVLSASVFFKLLLVIVIKAVVLAAPLALIVFALFFIGLSAAGGHVGMGIVLVLVALGLAGGLTAFLLLLRLALVEVSIVVEGHGIGHALTRTWVMMRGNMIKCFVLYLIAWIVTGVVTWLCTSPTEGVIMAGAATGGHAPQAVLILHTLIGAISSTVLAPVLSIVTILLYYDIRIRKEGFDLELLASELDAKTAAWSGPELPQEQPAPPDSSAGA
;
A
#
# COMPACT_ATOMS: atom_id res chain seq x y z
N MET A 1 -24.53 4.11 15.00
CA MET A 1 -25.85 4.68 14.65
C MET A 1 -25.83 5.91 13.73
N ARG A 2 -24.95 6.92 13.88
CA ARG A 2 -24.78 7.97 12.82
C ARG A 2 -23.80 7.56 11.70
N SER A 3 -22.85 6.67 11.97
CA SER A 3 -21.89 6.14 10.97
C SER A 3 -22.55 5.16 9.98
N ASP A 4 -23.43 4.28 10.46
CA ASP A 4 -23.95 3.14 9.67
C ASP A 4 -24.72 3.60 8.42
N LYS A 5 -25.46 4.72 8.51
CA LYS A 5 -26.21 5.28 7.37
C LYS A 5 -25.34 5.98 6.32
N ARG A 6 -24.09 6.36 6.62
CA ARG A 6 -23.17 6.96 5.64
C ARG A 6 -22.42 5.92 4.83
N ARG A 7 -22.09 4.78 5.45
CA ARG A 7 -21.21 3.74 4.86
C ARG A 7 -21.77 3.06 3.62
N MET A 8 -23.09 3.05 3.44
CA MET A 8 -23.76 2.30 2.38
C MET A 8 -24.19 3.16 1.18
N ARG A 9 -23.85 4.45 1.17
CA ARG A 9 -24.18 5.36 0.06
C ARG A 9 -22.94 5.65 -0.81
N PRO A 10 -23.11 6.02 -2.08
CA PRO A 10 -22.01 6.47 -2.92
C PRO A 10 -21.25 7.62 -2.25
N MET A 11 -19.94 7.47 -2.07
CA MET A 11 -19.10 8.41 -1.34
C MET A 11 -18.46 9.43 -2.29
N GLY A 12 -18.43 10.71 -1.92
CA GLY A 12 -17.58 11.71 -2.56
C GLY A 12 -16.10 11.55 -2.19
N ILE A 13 -15.23 12.43 -2.70
CA ILE A 13 -13.82 12.47 -2.28
C ILE A 13 -13.71 12.90 -0.82
N ALA A 14 -14.46 13.93 -0.41
CA ALA A 14 -14.48 14.40 0.97
C ALA A 14 -15.02 13.35 1.94
N ASP A 15 -16.08 12.62 1.56
CA ASP A 15 -16.65 11.56 2.39
C ASP A 15 -15.64 10.42 2.63
N ILE A 16 -14.87 10.03 1.61
CA ILE A 16 -13.82 9.01 1.75
C ILE A 16 -12.74 9.48 2.73
N LEU A 17 -12.35 10.76 2.67
CA LEU A 17 -11.33 11.30 3.57
C LEU A 17 -11.85 11.42 5.02
N ASP A 18 -13.10 11.85 5.21
CA ASP A 18 -13.73 11.93 6.54
C ASP A 18 -13.85 10.53 7.17
N GLU A 19 -14.37 9.55 6.41
CA GLU A 19 -14.49 8.16 6.86
C GLU A 19 -13.11 7.53 7.08
N THR A 20 -12.09 7.93 6.32
CA THR A 20 -10.70 7.49 6.56
C THR A 20 -10.25 7.86 7.98
N VAL A 21 -10.52 9.10 8.39
CA VAL A 21 -10.16 9.59 9.73
C VAL A 21 -10.98 8.90 10.81
N GLU A 22 -12.28 8.69 10.58
CA GLU A 22 -13.16 8.01 11.53
C GLU A 22 -12.74 6.53 11.74
N LEU A 23 -12.50 5.80 10.65
CA LEU A 23 -12.11 4.40 10.70
C LEU A 23 -10.72 4.22 11.32
N TYR A 24 -9.80 5.15 11.00
CA TYR A 24 -8.47 5.18 11.60
C TYR A 24 -8.53 5.39 13.12
N LYS A 25 -9.33 6.35 13.61
CA LYS A 25 -9.49 6.60 15.05
C LYS A 25 -10.12 5.41 15.77
N THR A 26 -11.15 4.82 15.18
CA THR A 26 -11.90 3.71 15.79
C THR A 26 -11.08 2.42 15.86
N SER A 27 -10.21 2.18 14.88
CA SER A 27 -9.39 0.96 14.79
C SER A 27 -7.90 1.20 15.02
N PHE A 28 -7.52 2.33 15.62
CA PHE A 28 -6.13 2.80 15.73
C PHE A 28 -5.16 1.73 16.24
N ALA A 29 -5.45 1.15 17.41
CA ALA A 29 -4.55 0.19 18.06
C ALA A 29 -4.32 -1.07 17.22
N LEU A 30 -5.35 -1.53 16.50
CA LEU A 30 -5.24 -2.71 15.64
C LEU A 30 -4.45 -2.41 14.37
N LEU A 31 -4.71 -1.28 13.72
CA LEU A 31 -4.05 -0.91 12.46
C LEU A 31 -2.58 -0.58 12.69
N VAL A 32 -2.29 0.22 13.72
CA VAL A 32 -0.92 0.55 14.13
C VAL A 32 -0.21 -0.69 14.65
N GLY A 33 -0.90 -1.60 15.35
CA GLY A 33 -0.32 -2.88 15.79
C GLY A 33 0.12 -3.77 14.63
N ILE A 34 -0.69 -3.88 13.57
CA ILE A 34 -0.33 -4.59 12.33
C ILE A 34 0.89 -3.93 11.67
N ALA A 35 0.88 -2.60 11.54
CA ALA A 35 1.99 -1.87 10.94
C ALA A 35 3.29 -1.99 11.77
N ALA A 36 3.19 -1.90 13.10
CA ALA A 36 4.33 -1.97 14.01
C ALA A 36 5.03 -3.32 13.93
N PHE A 37 4.26 -4.41 13.80
CA PHE A 37 4.80 -5.76 13.63
C PHE A 37 5.72 -5.88 12.42
N VAL A 38 5.52 -5.04 11.39
CA VAL A 38 6.34 -5.01 10.19
C VAL A 38 7.45 -3.96 10.27
N TYR A 39 7.12 -2.71 10.58
CA TYR A 39 8.09 -1.62 10.53
C TYR A 39 9.10 -1.60 11.67
N VAL A 40 8.77 -2.12 12.86
CA VAL A 40 9.71 -2.13 13.99
C VAL A 40 10.89 -3.07 13.70
N PRO A 41 10.69 -4.34 13.29
CA PRO A 41 11.79 -5.19 12.85
C PRO A 41 12.58 -4.59 11.69
N TYR A 42 11.91 -3.91 10.74
CA TYR A 42 12.56 -3.24 9.63
C TYR A 42 13.54 -2.18 10.12
N ALA A 43 13.09 -1.28 10.99
CA ALA A 43 13.90 -0.18 11.50
C ALA A 43 15.12 -0.68 12.29
N ILE A 44 14.97 -1.79 13.03
CA ILE A 44 16.08 -2.44 13.74
C ILE A 44 17.10 -2.99 12.73
N LEU A 45 16.63 -3.70 11.70
CA LEU A 45 17.48 -4.25 10.66
C LEU A 45 18.20 -3.16 9.87
N GLU A 46 17.47 -2.13 9.44
CA GLU A 46 17.99 -0.96 8.75
C GLU A 46 19.08 -0.29 9.59
N ARG A 47 18.81 -0.05 10.87
CA ARG A 47 19.79 0.56 11.78
C ARG A 47 21.03 -0.33 11.94
N TYR A 48 20.85 -1.64 12.08
CA TYR A 48 21.96 -2.58 12.19
C TYR A 48 22.84 -2.55 10.94
N VAL A 49 22.24 -2.63 9.75
CA VAL A 49 22.96 -2.59 8.47
C VAL A 49 23.72 -1.28 8.30
N LEU A 50 23.09 -0.14 8.58
CA LEU A 50 23.73 1.18 8.52
C LEU A 50 24.91 1.29 9.51
N ALA A 51 24.78 0.76 10.73
CA ALA A 51 25.86 0.76 11.71
C ALA A 51 27.09 -0.05 11.23
N GLN A 52 26.88 -1.20 10.59
CA GLN A 52 27.96 -2.01 10.01
C GLN A 52 28.66 -1.29 8.85
N GLN A 53 27.92 -0.55 8.03
CA GLN A 53 28.49 0.25 6.94
C GLN A 53 29.37 1.39 7.47
N VAL A 54 28.91 2.15 8.47
CA VAL A 54 29.69 3.24 9.08
C VAL A 54 31.00 2.71 9.66
N LEU A 55 30.95 1.58 10.37
CA LEU A 55 32.14 0.94 10.94
C LEU A 55 33.14 0.52 9.84
N THR A 56 32.63 -0.05 8.75
CA THR A 56 33.45 -0.50 7.61
C THR A 56 34.11 0.67 6.90
N VAL A 57 33.40 1.77 6.69
CA VAL A 57 33.95 2.99 6.06
C VAL A 57 34.96 3.66 6.99
N ALA A 58 34.66 3.80 8.28
CA ALA A 58 35.58 4.38 9.27
C ALA A 58 36.87 3.57 9.43
N ALA A 59 36.82 2.25 9.24
CA ALA A 59 38.02 1.40 9.24
C ALA A 59 38.86 1.53 7.95
N LYS A 60 38.27 1.99 6.84
CA LYS A 60 38.90 2.06 5.50
C LYS A 60 39.36 3.47 5.08
N THR A 61 38.97 4.51 5.81
CA THR A 61 39.32 5.93 5.55
C THR A 61 40.82 6.24 5.69
N SER A 62 41.67 5.27 6.02
CA SER A 62 43.14 5.40 5.99
C SER A 62 43.75 5.37 4.59
N SER A 63 42.97 5.31 3.51
CA SER A 63 43.51 5.29 2.14
C SER A 63 42.67 6.08 1.14
N MET A 64 43.26 7.16 0.62
CA MET A 64 42.69 8.14 -0.30
C MET A 64 42.64 7.58 -1.74
N SER A 65 41.90 6.49 -1.94
CA SER A 65 41.65 5.88 -3.25
C SER A 65 40.14 5.88 -3.50
N GLY A 66 39.72 6.08 -4.76
CA GLY A 66 38.30 6.08 -5.14
C GLY A 66 37.54 4.79 -4.77
N PRO A 67 36.22 4.73 -5.02
CA PRO A 67 35.38 3.62 -4.58
C PRO A 67 35.96 2.28 -5.04
N ARG A 68 36.36 1.45 -4.07
CA ARG A 68 36.95 0.14 -4.36
C ARG A 68 35.85 -0.84 -4.72
N MET A 69 36.21 -1.91 -5.43
CA MET A 69 35.30 -3.02 -5.71
C MET A 69 34.62 -3.54 -4.43
N SER A 70 35.32 -3.54 -3.29
CA SER A 70 34.75 -3.94 -1.99
C SER A 70 33.62 -3.05 -1.50
N ASP A 71 33.64 -1.76 -1.84
CA ASP A 71 32.64 -0.79 -1.38
C ASP A 71 31.39 -0.87 -2.26
N LEU A 72 31.58 -1.09 -3.57
CA LEU A 72 30.50 -1.43 -4.50
C LEU A 72 29.82 -2.75 -4.14
N MET A 73 30.58 -3.79 -3.79
CA MET A 73 30.05 -5.07 -3.32
C MET A 73 29.23 -4.91 -2.03
N LEU A 74 29.70 -4.08 -1.08
CA LEU A 74 28.97 -3.78 0.15
C LEU A 74 27.67 -3.03 -0.13
N MET A 75 27.69 -1.99 -0.98
CA MET A 75 26.50 -1.26 -1.39
C MET A 75 25.47 -2.17 -2.07
N LEU A 76 25.93 -3.01 -3.01
CA LEU A 76 25.08 -3.98 -3.68
C LEU A 76 24.48 -4.99 -2.71
N GLY A 77 25.28 -5.52 -1.78
CA GLY A 77 24.79 -6.41 -0.72
C GLY A 77 23.70 -5.77 0.13
N THR A 78 23.88 -4.50 0.53
CA THR A 78 22.86 -3.78 1.30
C THR A 78 21.59 -3.50 0.51
N LEU A 79 21.72 -3.17 -0.78
CA LEU A 79 20.57 -3.01 -1.67
C LEU A 79 19.78 -4.31 -1.80
N VAL A 80 20.47 -5.44 -2.00
CA VAL A 80 19.85 -6.77 -2.09
C VAL A 80 19.11 -7.11 -0.81
N VAL A 81 19.72 -6.90 0.36
CA VAL A 81 19.06 -7.14 1.66
C VAL A 81 17.82 -6.26 1.82
N ALA A 82 17.91 -4.97 1.49
CA ALA A 82 16.77 -4.05 1.55
C ALA A 82 15.63 -4.48 0.60
N CYS A 83 15.96 -4.88 -0.64
CA CYS A 83 14.98 -5.39 -1.60
C CYS A 83 14.33 -6.69 -1.12
N CYS A 84 15.12 -7.65 -0.62
CA CYS A 84 14.60 -8.90 -0.07
C CYS A 84 13.64 -8.64 1.10
N TYR A 85 14.01 -7.70 2.00
CA TYR A 85 13.16 -7.32 3.11
C TYR A 85 11.84 -6.70 2.63
N LEU A 86 11.91 -5.73 1.71
CA LEU A 86 10.73 -5.06 1.16
C LEU A 86 9.80 -6.06 0.46
N LEU A 87 10.35 -6.99 -0.32
CA LEU A 87 9.56 -8.03 -0.98
C LEU A 87 8.96 -9.04 0.01
N ALA A 88 9.64 -9.35 1.11
CA ALA A 88 9.11 -10.24 2.14
C ALA A 88 7.97 -9.59 2.94
N THR A 89 8.05 -8.29 3.19
CA THR A 89 7.17 -7.60 4.15
C THR A 89 6.03 -6.81 3.52
N ALA A 90 6.21 -6.27 2.31
CA ALA A 90 5.15 -5.53 1.62
C ALA A 90 3.86 -6.36 1.44
N PRO A 91 3.90 -7.66 1.01
CA PRO A 91 2.70 -8.46 0.89
C PRO A 91 2.00 -8.69 2.24
N LEU A 92 2.79 -8.86 3.32
CA LEU A 92 2.26 -9.06 4.67
C LEU A 92 1.51 -7.82 5.16
N LEU A 93 2.13 -6.65 5.03
CA LEU A 93 1.56 -5.40 5.48
C LEU A 93 0.30 -5.06 4.66
N THR A 94 0.41 -5.07 3.33
CA THR A 94 -0.72 -4.74 2.45
C THR A 94 -1.86 -5.73 2.64
N GLY A 95 -1.58 -7.02 2.71
CA GLY A 95 -2.59 -8.05 2.92
C GLY A 95 -3.28 -7.93 4.27
N ALA A 96 -2.51 -7.78 5.35
CA ALA A 96 -3.05 -7.77 6.71
C ALA A 96 -3.87 -6.51 6.98
N LEU A 97 -3.38 -5.34 6.55
CA LEU A 97 -4.15 -4.09 6.63
C LEU A 97 -5.41 -4.18 5.78
N THR A 98 -5.32 -4.72 4.56
CA THR A 98 -6.49 -4.86 3.68
C THR A 98 -7.58 -5.70 4.30
N TYR A 99 -7.22 -6.87 4.82
CA TYR A 99 -8.16 -7.76 5.50
C TYR A 99 -8.75 -7.09 6.74
N ALA A 100 -7.91 -6.54 7.61
CA ALA A 100 -8.33 -5.96 8.88
C ALA A 100 -9.24 -4.74 8.69
N ILE A 101 -8.92 -3.85 7.75
CA ILE A 101 -9.75 -2.67 7.44
C ILE A 101 -11.07 -3.10 6.79
N SER A 102 -11.04 -4.05 5.87
CA SER A 102 -12.26 -4.57 5.24
C SER A 102 -13.24 -5.15 6.26
N GLU A 103 -12.75 -5.96 7.19
CA GLU A 103 -13.57 -6.55 8.25
C GLU A 103 -14.10 -5.49 9.22
N ARG A 104 -13.29 -4.48 9.56
CA ARG A 104 -13.72 -3.35 10.40
C ARG A 104 -14.74 -2.46 9.72
N PHE A 105 -14.65 -2.30 8.40
CA PHE A 105 -15.64 -1.57 7.62
C PHE A 105 -17.00 -2.28 7.62
N LEU A 106 -17.00 -3.61 7.64
CA LEU A 106 -18.19 -4.47 7.75
C LEU A 106 -18.62 -4.73 9.22
N ASP A 107 -18.15 -3.94 10.18
CA ASP A 107 -18.42 -4.05 11.62
C ASP A 107 -18.12 -5.41 12.26
N ARG A 108 -17.18 -6.16 11.68
CA ARG A 108 -16.67 -7.43 12.25
C ARG A 108 -15.48 -7.17 13.17
N ARG A 109 -15.36 -7.99 14.23
CA ARG A 109 -14.23 -7.94 15.16
C ARG A 109 -13.11 -8.86 14.69
N VAL A 110 -11.91 -8.31 14.53
CA VAL A 110 -10.72 -9.04 14.09
C VAL A 110 -9.53 -8.72 14.99
N GLY A 111 -8.68 -9.72 15.24
CA GLY A 111 -7.40 -9.57 15.93
C GLY A 111 -6.21 -9.36 14.98
N ILE A 112 -5.07 -8.94 15.55
CA ILE A 112 -3.82 -8.69 14.78
C ILE A 112 -3.31 -9.99 14.16
N LEU A 113 -3.18 -11.05 14.97
CA LEU A 113 -2.66 -12.35 14.51
C LEU A 113 -3.59 -13.04 13.50
N ASP A 114 -4.91 -12.87 13.67
CA ASP A 114 -5.91 -13.40 12.73
C ASP A 114 -5.78 -12.75 11.35
N SER A 115 -5.42 -11.47 11.32
CA SER A 115 -5.20 -10.74 10.07
C SER A 115 -3.96 -11.26 9.32
N PHE A 116 -2.91 -11.63 10.06
CA PHE A 116 -1.70 -12.21 9.47
C PHE A 116 -1.90 -13.67 9.04
N SER A 117 -2.62 -14.49 9.80
CA SER A 117 -2.80 -15.92 9.47
C SER A 117 -3.52 -16.11 8.13
N ARG A 118 -4.45 -15.21 7.79
CA ARG A 118 -5.14 -15.22 6.50
C ARG A 118 -4.20 -14.93 5.32
N VAL A 119 -3.22 -14.05 5.52
CA VAL A 119 -2.26 -13.62 4.49
C VAL A 119 -1.08 -14.57 4.37
N LEU A 120 -0.66 -15.17 5.49
CA LEU A 120 0.42 -16.16 5.57
C LEU A 120 0.07 -17.50 4.90
N SER A 121 -1.18 -17.71 4.48
CA SER A 121 -1.49 -18.77 3.53
C SER A 121 -0.63 -18.59 2.28
N ALA A 122 0.23 -19.57 1.98
CA ALA A 122 1.22 -19.47 0.89
C ALA A 122 0.59 -18.99 -0.43
N SER A 123 -0.64 -19.44 -0.72
CA SER A 123 -1.37 -19.01 -1.92
C SER A 123 -1.64 -17.50 -1.96
N VAL A 124 -2.04 -16.87 -0.85
CA VAL A 124 -2.34 -15.42 -0.81
C VAL A 124 -1.06 -14.62 -0.82
N PHE A 125 -0.07 -15.01 -0.01
CA PHE A 125 1.23 -14.35 0.05
C PHE A 125 1.92 -14.29 -1.31
N PHE A 126 2.03 -15.43 -2.02
CA PHE A 126 2.68 -15.47 -3.33
C PHE A 126 1.90 -14.70 -4.41
N LYS A 127 0.56 -14.66 -4.33
CA LYS A 127 -0.25 -13.82 -5.24
C LYS A 127 0.03 -12.34 -5.03
N LEU A 128 0.05 -11.87 -3.79
CA LEU A 128 0.37 -10.49 -3.46
C LEU A 128 1.83 -10.14 -3.81
N LEU A 129 2.77 -11.04 -3.51
CA LEU A 129 4.17 -10.89 -3.89
C LEU A 129 4.30 -10.72 -5.40
N LEU A 130 3.66 -11.58 -6.21
CA LEU A 130 3.75 -11.47 -7.67
C LEU A 130 3.16 -10.15 -8.17
N VAL A 131 2.04 -9.68 -7.61
CA VAL A 131 1.46 -8.37 -7.98
C VAL A 131 2.41 -7.23 -7.64
N ILE A 132 3.01 -7.24 -6.45
CA ILE A 132 3.99 -6.23 -6.03
C ILE A 132 5.22 -6.25 -6.93
N VAL A 133 5.73 -7.43 -7.29
CA VAL A 133 6.84 -7.58 -8.24
C VAL A 133 6.47 -7.05 -9.62
N ILE A 134 5.27 -7.36 -10.13
CA ILE A 134 4.79 -6.82 -11.42
C ILE A 134 4.75 -5.30 -11.37
N LYS A 135 4.18 -4.70 -10.32
CA LYS A 135 4.13 -3.24 -10.13
C LYS A 135 5.53 -2.63 -10.05
N ALA A 136 6.45 -3.28 -9.32
CA ALA A 136 7.83 -2.86 -9.19
C ALA A 136 8.57 -2.88 -10.53
N VAL A 137 8.39 -3.93 -11.34
CA VAL A 137 9.01 -4.04 -12.69
C VAL A 137 8.44 -2.98 -13.64
N VAL A 138 7.13 -2.74 -13.61
CA VAL A 138 6.47 -1.69 -14.41
C VAL A 138 7.04 -0.30 -14.06
N LEU A 139 7.34 -0.04 -12.79
CA LEU A 139 7.96 1.21 -12.36
C LEU A 139 9.47 1.27 -12.66
N ALA A 140 10.17 0.16 -12.51
CA ALA A 140 11.63 0.08 -12.66
C ALA A 140 12.09 0.23 -14.12
N ALA A 141 11.32 -0.28 -15.10
CA ALA A 141 11.68 -0.23 -16.51
C ALA A 141 11.93 1.21 -17.04
N PRO A 142 11.01 2.19 -16.87
CA PRO A 142 11.26 3.57 -17.30
C PRO A 142 12.35 4.26 -16.45
N LEU A 143 12.44 3.94 -15.16
CA LEU A 143 13.50 4.48 -14.30
C LEU A 143 14.88 4.01 -14.76
N ALA A 144 15.01 2.74 -15.16
CA ALA A 144 16.25 2.18 -15.70
C ALA A 144 16.67 2.91 -16.98
N LEU A 145 15.73 3.27 -17.87
CA LEU A 145 16.02 4.08 -19.05
C LEU A 145 16.55 5.47 -18.69
N ILE A 146 15.97 6.12 -17.67
CA ILE A 146 16.43 7.43 -17.20
C ILE A 146 17.83 7.32 -16.59
N VAL A 147 18.06 6.34 -15.71
CA VAL A 147 19.37 6.10 -15.10
C VAL A 147 20.43 5.80 -16.17
N PHE A 148 20.07 5.00 -17.17
CA PHE A 148 20.94 4.68 -18.30
C PHE A 148 21.25 5.92 -19.16
N ALA A 149 20.28 6.82 -19.36
CA ALA A 149 20.52 8.09 -20.02
C ALA A 149 21.49 8.99 -19.22
N LEU A 150 21.29 9.08 -17.90
CA LEU A 150 22.17 9.85 -17.00
C LEU A 150 23.60 9.30 -17.01
N PHE A 151 23.77 7.97 -17.09
CA PHE A 151 25.08 7.33 -17.22
C PHE A 151 25.83 7.82 -18.48
N PHE A 152 25.16 7.92 -19.63
CA PHE A 152 25.78 8.43 -20.85
C PHE A 152 26.13 9.92 -20.80
N ILE A 153 25.34 10.72 -20.09
CA ILE A 153 25.68 12.14 -19.81
C ILE A 153 27.00 12.20 -19.02
N GLY A 154 27.12 11.38 -17.97
CA GLY A 154 28.34 11.28 -17.17
C GLY A 154 29.55 10.79 -17.97
N LEU A 155 29.38 9.77 -18.81
CA LEU A 155 30.44 9.27 -19.70
C LEU A 155 30.91 10.35 -20.69
N SER A 156 29.97 11.17 -21.18
CA SER A 156 30.33 12.25 -22.11
C SER A 156 31.15 13.35 -21.44
N ALA A 157 30.81 13.68 -20.18
CA ALA A 157 31.62 14.60 -19.37
C ALA A 157 33.04 14.06 -19.08
N ALA A 158 33.24 12.74 -19.12
CA ALA A 158 34.53 12.07 -18.95
C ALA A 158 35.36 11.95 -20.25
N GLY A 159 34.96 12.61 -21.33
CA GLY A 159 35.66 12.61 -22.62
C GLY A 159 35.15 11.59 -23.64
N GLY A 160 34.12 10.81 -23.29
CA GLY A 160 33.35 10.05 -24.27
C GLY A 160 32.55 10.97 -25.19
N HIS A 161 32.36 10.62 -26.45
CA HIS A 161 31.47 11.38 -27.34
C HIS A 161 30.24 10.54 -27.61
N VAL A 162 29.22 10.69 -26.77
CA VAL A 162 27.90 10.11 -27.02
C VAL A 162 27.08 11.15 -27.78
N GLY A 163 26.43 10.74 -28.86
CA GLY A 163 25.52 11.64 -29.57
C GLY A 163 24.41 12.11 -28.64
N MET A 164 24.30 13.42 -28.41
CA MET A 164 23.26 14.03 -27.57
C MET A 164 21.84 13.57 -27.99
N GLY A 165 21.65 13.26 -29.28
CA GLY A 165 20.41 12.67 -29.78
C GLY A 165 20.01 11.35 -29.10
N ILE A 166 20.96 10.48 -28.78
CA ILE A 166 20.69 9.20 -28.08
C ILE A 166 20.21 9.46 -26.65
N VAL A 167 20.87 10.38 -25.95
CA VAL A 167 20.49 10.77 -24.58
C VAL A 167 19.08 11.36 -24.56
N LEU A 168 18.77 12.27 -25.49
CA LEU A 168 17.44 12.88 -25.58
C LEU A 168 16.34 11.85 -25.86
N VAL A 169 16.60 10.88 -26.74
CA VAL A 169 15.67 9.78 -27.02
C VAL A 169 15.46 8.91 -25.77
N LEU A 170 16.52 8.53 -25.06
CA LEU A 170 16.40 7.72 -23.85
C LEU A 170 15.63 8.44 -22.74
N VAL A 171 15.88 9.74 -22.54
CA VAL A 171 15.12 10.56 -21.58
C VAL A 171 13.66 10.67 -21.99
N ALA A 172 13.37 10.94 -23.27
CA ALA A 172 12.00 11.02 -23.78
C ALA A 172 11.24 9.70 -23.61
N LEU A 173 11.88 8.57 -23.93
CA LEU A 173 11.31 7.23 -23.71
C LEU A 173 11.12 6.91 -22.22
N GLY A 174 12.07 7.30 -21.37
CA GLY A 174 11.97 7.15 -19.92
C GLY A 174 10.79 7.94 -19.34
N LEU A 175 10.59 9.19 -19.77
CA LEU A 175 9.47 10.03 -19.34
C LEU A 175 8.12 9.52 -19.86
N ALA A 176 8.03 9.17 -21.15
CA ALA A 176 6.81 8.61 -21.74
C ALA A 176 6.45 7.25 -21.12
N GLY A 177 7.46 6.39 -20.92
CA GLY A 177 7.33 5.12 -20.22
C GLY A 177 6.92 5.32 -18.76
N GLY A 178 7.49 6.32 -18.08
CA GLY A 178 7.16 6.67 -16.69
C GLY A 178 5.71 7.14 -16.54
N LEU A 179 5.23 8.00 -17.44
CA LEU A 179 3.83 8.42 -17.47
C LEU A 179 2.90 7.23 -17.74
N THR A 180 3.27 6.37 -18.69
CA THR A 180 2.49 5.16 -19.01
C THR A 180 2.44 4.21 -17.82
N ALA A 181 3.57 3.94 -17.18
CA ALA A 181 3.68 3.13 -15.97
C ALA A 181 2.83 3.72 -14.84
N PHE A 182 2.89 5.03 -14.63
CA PHE A 182 2.09 5.72 -13.62
C PHE A 182 0.58 5.53 -13.86
N LEU A 183 0.10 5.73 -15.08
CA LEU A 183 -1.30 5.51 -15.44
C LEU A 183 -1.72 4.05 -15.28
N LEU A 184 -0.83 3.10 -15.60
CA LEU A 184 -1.06 1.67 -15.38
C LEU A 184 -1.16 1.35 -13.88
N LEU A 185 -0.28 1.90 -13.04
CA LEU A 185 -0.31 1.69 -11.59
C LEU A 185 -1.60 2.22 -10.95
N LEU A 186 -2.08 3.40 -11.37
CA LEU A 186 -3.39 3.91 -10.96
C LEU A 186 -4.52 2.96 -11.37
N ARG A 187 -4.41 2.35 -12.55
CA ARG A 187 -5.41 1.41 -13.04
C ARG A 187 -5.38 0.07 -12.32
N LEU A 188 -4.25 -0.29 -11.72
CA LEU A 188 -4.03 -1.52 -10.96
C LEU A 188 -4.08 -1.29 -9.44
N ALA A 189 -4.53 -0.13 -8.97
CA ALA A 189 -4.49 0.26 -7.56
C ALA A 189 -5.30 -0.65 -6.62
N LEU A 190 -6.36 -1.30 -7.12
CA LEU A 190 -7.27 -2.13 -6.30
C LEU A 190 -7.02 -3.64 -6.42
N VAL A 191 -5.94 -4.05 -7.09
CA VAL A 191 -5.66 -5.48 -7.34
C VAL A 191 -5.43 -6.23 -6.02
N GLU A 192 -4.70 -5.61 -5.09
CA GLU A 192 -4.43 -6.17 -3.77
C GLU A 192 -5.72 -6.36 -2.96
N VAL A 193 -6.63 -5.37 -3.05
CA VAL A 193 -7.94 -5.44 -2.39
C VAL A 193 -8.79 -6.56 -2.96
N SER A 194 -8.84 -6.72 -4.29
CA SER A 194 -9.59 -7.82 -4.94
C SER A 194 -9.04 -9.19 -4.57
N ILE A 195 -7.71 -9.35 -4.48
CA ILE A 195 -7.11 -10.64 -4.11
C ILE A 195 -7.44 -11.02 -2.66
N VAL A 196 -7.36 -10.05 -1.73
CA VAL A 196 -7.54 -10.31 -0.31
C VAL A 196 -9.01 -10.44 0.07
N VAL A 197 -9.86 -9.53 -0.42
CA VAL A 197 -11.28 -9.46 -0.02
C VAL A 197 -12.11 -10.52 -0.75
N GLU A 198 -11.79 -10.82 -2.00
CA GLU A 198 -12.64 -11.68 -2.84
C GLU A 198 -11.98 -13.03 -3.19
N GLY A 199 -10.71 -13.21 -2.85
CA GLY A 199 -10.00 -14.47 -3.05
C GLY A 199 -9.69 -14.81 -4.51
N HIS A 200 -9.88 -13.87 -5.45
CA HIS A 200 -9.66 -14.11 -6.87
C HIS A 200 -8.20 -14.48 -7.21
N GLY A 201 -8.02 -15.20 -8.32
CA GLY A 201 -6.71 -15.42 -8.92
C GLY A 201 -6.16 -14.14 -9.55
N ILE A 202 -4.84 -14.08 -9.76
CA ILE A 202 -4.11 -12.87 -10.19
C ILE A 202 -4.64 -12.34 -11.54
N GLY A 203 -4.78 -13.21 -12.54
CA GLY A 203 -5.26 -12.80 -13.86
C GLY A 203 -6.68 -12.22 -13.81
N HIS A 204 -7.59 -12.88 -13.10
CA HIS A 204 -8.96 -12.39 -12.91
C HIS A 204 -8.98 -11.06 -12.15
N ALA A 205 -8.19 -10.94 -11.09
CA ALA A 205 -8.07 -9.70 -10.32
C ALA A 205 -7.57 -8.53 -11.19
N LEU A 206 -6.55 -8.74 -12.03
CA LEU A 206 -6.03 -7.71 -12.94
C LEU A 206 -7.11 -7.22 -13.92
N THR A 207 -7.77 -8.13 -14.63
CA THR A 207 -8.81 -7.79 -15.61
C THR A 207 -10.01 -7.12 -14.94
N ARG A 208 -10.41 -7.60 -13.77
CA ARG A 208 -11.54 -7.03 -13.03
C ARG A 208 -11.24 -5.63 -12.54
N THR A 209 -10.11 -5.40 -11.87
CA THR A 209 -9.70 -4.08 -11.42
C THR A 209 -9.59 -3.09 -12.59
N TRP A 210 -9.17 -3.56 -13.77
CA TRP A 210 -9.09 -2.75 -14.99
C TRP A 210 -10.45 -2.20 -15.44
N VAL A 211 -11.52 -2.98 -15.31
CA VAL A 211 -12.89 -2.59 -15.64
C VAL A 211 -13.49 -1.72 -14.53
N MET A 212 -13.21 -2.07 -13.27
CA MET A 212 -13.65 -1.31 -12.10
C MET A 212 -13.11 0.11 -12.09
N MET A 213 -11.83 0.29 -12.42
CA MET A 213 -11.17 1.61 -12.41
C MET A 213 -11.56 2.50 -13.59
N ARG A 214 -12.21 1.96 -14.62
CA ARG A 214 -12.66 2.76 -15.78
C ARG A 214 -13.65 3.83 -15.34
N GLY A 215 -13.30 5.10 -15.54
CA GLY A 215 -14.10 6.27 -15.14
C GLY A 215 -13.78 6.83 -13.74
N ASN A 216 -13.01 6.11 -12.91
CA ASN A 216 -12.70 6.53 -11.53
C ASN A 216 -11.21 6.83 -11.28
N MET A 217 -10.38 6.83 -12.34
CA MET A 217 -8.92 7.03 -12.21
C MET A 217 -8.55 8.39 -11.62
N ILE A 218 -9.26 9.47 -11.99
CA ILE A 218 -9.00 10.81 -11.44
C ILE A 218 -9.31 10.82 -9.94
N LYS A 219 -10.42 10.21 -9.53
CA LYS A 219 -10.79 10.09 -8.11
C LYS A 219 -9.72 9.32 -7.33
N CYS A 220 -9.24 8.19 -7.86
CA CYS A 220 -8.14 7.43 -7.28
C CYS A 220 -6.87 8.27 -7.18
N PHE A 221 -6.50 8.96 -8.25
CA PHE A 221 -5.32 9.82 -8.28
C PHE A 221 -5.38 10.92 -7.23
N VAL A 222 -6.50 11.66 -7.15
CA VAL A 222 -6.67 12.74 -6.17
C VAL A 222 -6.62 12.21 -4.75
N LEU A 223 -7.29 11.09 -4.46
CA LEU A 223 -7.25 10.46 -3.14
C LEU A 223 -5.84 10.00 -2.75
N TYR A 224 -5.13 9.36 -3.67
CA TYR A 224 -3.75 8.92 -3.46
C TYR A 224 -2.80 10.11 -3.30
N LEU A 225 -2.99 11.18 -4.08
CA LEU A 225 -2.21 12.40 -3.99
C LEU A 225 -2.42 13.08 -2.64
N ILE A 226 -3.66 13.20 -2.17
CA ILE A 226 -3.96 13.77 -0.86
C ILE A 226 -3.35 12.91 0.25
N ALA A 227 -3.53 11.58 0.20
CA ALA A 227 -2.93 10.68 1.18
C ALA A 227 -1.40 10.78 1.19
N TRP A 228 -0.77 10.85 0.01
CA TRP A 228 0.68 10.98 -0.14
C TRP A 228 1.20 12.32 0.38
N ILE A 229 0.53 13.44 0.07
CA ILE A 229 0.90 14.76 0.58
C ILE A 229 0.76 14.79 2.11
N VAL A 230 -0.37 14.35 2.67
CA VAL A 230 -0.62 14.39 4.11
C VAL A 230 0.41 13.54 4.85
N THR A 231 0.61 12.29 4.43
CA THR A 231 1.56 11.38 5.09
C THR A 231 3.02 11.84 4.89
N GLY A 232 3.36 12.36 3.71
CA GLY A 232 4.68 12.90 3.41
C GLY A 232 5.02 14.14 4.24
N VAL A 233 4.10 15.11 4.31
CA VAL A 233 4.29 16.32 5.13
C VAL A 233 4.42 15.98 6.60
N VAL A 234 3.59 15.09 7.15
CA VAL A 234 3.69 14.68 8.55
C VAL A 234 5.04 14.00 8.83
N THR A 235 5.46 13.08 7.95
CA THR A 235 6.76 12.40 8.09
C THR A 235 7.91 13.41 8.04
N TRP A 236 7.90 14.31 7.06
CA TRP A 236 8.92 15.34 6.90
C TRP A 236 8.99 16.29 8.10
N LEU A 237 7.85 16.74 8.63
CA LEU A 237 7.80 17.57 9.83
C LEU A 237 8.40 16.85 11.04
N CYS A 238 8.10 15.56 11.21
CA CYS A 238 8.65 14.76 12.31
C CYS A 238 10.17 14.56 12.19
N THR A 239 10.69 14.26 10.99
CA THR A 239 12.11 13.91 10.79
C THR A 239 13.01 15.14 10.60
N SER A 240 12.47 16.25 10.11
CA SER A 240 13.24 17.46 9.76
C SER A 240 14.19 17.98 10.84
N PRO A 241 13.87 17.99 12.15
CA PRO A 241 14.82 18.50 13.15
C PRO A 241 16.07 17.63 13.25
N THR A 242 15.89 16.31 13.24
CA THR A 242 17.01 15.36 13.29
C THR A 242 17.81 15.36 12.00
N GLU A 243 17.14 15.49 10.85
CA GLU A 243 17.78 15.58 9.54
C GLU A 243 18.63 16.85 9.43
N GLY A 244 18.15 17.98 9.93
CA GLY A 244 18.92 19.23 9.99
C GLY A 244 20.23 19.10 10.79
N VAL A 245 20.19 18.41 11.94
CA VAL A 245 21.41 18.13 12.72
C VAL A 245 22.35 17.19 11.97
N ILE A 246 21.82 16.19 11.27
CA ILE A 246 22.61 15.26 10.46
C ILE A 246 23.32 16.01 9.32
N MET A 247 22.58 16.86 8.60
CA MET A 247 23.13 17.67 7.52
C MET A 247 24.14 18.70 8.01
N ALA A 248 23.91 19.35 9.15
CA ALA A 248 24.88 20.28 9.75
C ALA A 248 26.19 19.59 10.15
N GLY A 249 26.09 18.37 10.70
CA GLY A 249 27.25 17.52 10.98
C GLY A 249 28.03 17.17 9.71
N ALA A 250 27.33 16.80 8.64
CA ALA A 250 27.96 16.51 7.35
C ALA A 250 28.61 17.74 6.70
N ALA A 251 27.98 18.92 6.79
CA ALA A 251 28.49 20.17 6.23
C ALA A 251 29.80 20.63 6.87
N THR A 252 30.03 20.27 8.14
CA THR A 252 31.28 20.59 8.86
C THR A 252 32.38 19.54 8.68
N GLY A 253 32.16 18.53 7.82
CA GLY A 253 33.09 17.41 7.63
C GLY A 253 33.09 16.40 8.79
N GLY A 254 32.18 16.57 9.76
CA GLY A 254 31.99 15.67 10.88
C GLY A 254 30.95 14.59 10.62
N HIS A 255 30.62 13.84 11.66
CA HIS A 255 29.51 12.88 11.67
C HIS A 255 28.52 13.27 12.75
N ALA A 256 27.24 13.14 12.45
CA ALA A 256 26.20 13.34 13.44
C ALA A 256 26.42 12.36 14.61
N PRO A 257 26.14 12.79 15.86
CA PRO A 257 26.21 11.89 17.00
C PRO A 257 25.36 10.64 16.76
N GLN A 258 25.86 9.47 17.13
CA GLN A 258 25.16 8.20 16.93
C GLN A 258 23.76 8.19 17.56
N ALA A 259 23.59 8.91 18.68
CA ALA A 259 22.30 9.12 19.32
C ALA A 259 21.28 9.83 18.40
N VAL A 260 21.71 10.82 17.61
CA VAL A 260 20.84 11.54 16.67
C VAL A 260 20.42 10.64 15.51
N LEU A 261 21.32 9.79 15.01
CA LEU A 261 21.00 8.82 13.95
C LEU A 261 20.00 7.76 14.42
N ILE A 262 20.16 7.26 15.65
CA ILE A 262 19.20 6.33 16.27
C ILE A 262 17.85 7.04 16.43
N LEU A 263 17.85 8.25 16.96
CA LEU A 263 16.63 9.04 17.14
C LEU A 263 15.91 9.29 15.81
N HIS A 264 16.64 9.67 14.76
CA HIS A 264 16.09 9.85 13.40
C HIS A 264 15.41 8.58 12.90
N THR A 265 16.08 7.43 13.04
CA THR A 265 15.53 6.13 12.62
C THR A 265 14.27 5.77 13.41
N LEU A 266 14.28 6.00 14.72
CA LEU A 266 13.12 5.75 15.58
C LEU A 266 11.93 6.65 15.22
N ILE A 267 12.17 7.94 14.98
CA ILE A 267 11.12 8.87 14.56
C ILE A 267 10.56 8.42 13.21
N GLY A 268 11.42 8.12 12.23
CA GLY A 268 10.99 7.61 10.92
C GLY A 268 10.14 6.35 11.02
N ALA A 269 10.57 5.38 11.84
CA ALA A 269 9.85 4.13 12.07
C ALA A 269 8.49 4.34 12.74
N ILE A 270 8.40 5.24 13.73
CA ILE A 270 7.14 5.59 14.39
C ILE A 270 6.21 6.27 13.38
N SER A 271 6.71 7.26 12.64
CA SER A 271 5.95 7.96 11.61
C SER A 271 5.41 7.00 10.55
N SER A 272 6.25 6.10 10.01
CA SER A 272 5.81 5.12 9.01
C SER A 272 4.79 4.14 9.57
N THR A 273 4.98 3.68 10.81
CA THR A 273 4.07 2.76 11.50
C THR A 273 2.68 3.37 11.71
N VAL A 274 2.64 4.62 12.16
CA VAL A 274 1.39 5.35 12.42
C VAL A 274 0.69 5.70 11.10
N LEU A 275 1.43 6.09 10.06
CA LEU A 275 0.85 6.58 8.82
C LEU A 275 0.53 5.49 7.79
N ALA A 276 1.11 4.29 7.91
CA ALA A 276 0.90 3.19 6.96
C ALA A 276 -0.58 2.82 6.70
N PRO A 277 -1.47 2.80 7.71
CA PRO A 277 -2.88 2.48 7.48
C PRO A 277 -3.63 3.52 6.64
N VAL A 278 -3.17 4.78 6.58
CA VAL A 278 -3.91 5.88 5.94
C VAL A 278 -4.19 5.58 4.47
N LEU A 279 -3.16 5.24 3.68
CA LEU A 279 -3.34 4.93 2.25
C LEU A 279 -4.14 3.63 2.05
N SER A 280 -3.99 2.67 2.95
CA SER A 280 -4.73 1.40 2.90
C SER A 280 -6.24 1.63 3.08
N ILE A 281 -6.63 2.45 4.06
CA ILE A 281 -8.03 2.80 4.31
C ILE A 281 -8.62 3.53 3.09
N VAL A 282 -7.93 4.53 2.58
CA VAL A 282 -8.36 5.29 1.39
C VAL A 282 -8.61 4.35 0.20
N THR A 283 -7.73 3.37 -0.01
CA THR A 283 -7.85 2.40 -1.11
C THR A 283 -9.05 1.49 -0.95
N ILE A 284 -9.33 1.04 0.28
CA ILE A 284 -10.44 0.11 0.57
C ILE A 284 -11.79 0.82 0.51
N LEU A 285 -11.86 2.05 1.02
CA LEU A 285 -13.06 2.89 0.89
C LEU A 285 -13.35 3.23 -0.58
N LEU A 286 -12.31 3.54 -1.37
CA LEU A 286 -12.47 3.73 -2.81
C LEU A 286 -12.98 2.45 -3.50
N TYR A 287 -12.46 1.29 -3.10
CA TYR A 287 -12.93 0.01 -3.61
C TYR A 287 -14.42 -0.21 -3.31
N TYR A 288 -14.85 -0.03 -2.06
CA TYR A 288 -16.25 -0.17 -1.68
C TYR A 288 -17.16 0.86 -2.36
N ASP A 289 -16.73 2.12 -2.50
CA ASP A 289 -17.49 3.14 -3.25
C ASP A 289 -17.70 2.73 -4.72
N ILE A 290 -16.67 2.21 -5.39
CA ILE A 290 -16.78 1.74 -6.77
C ILE A 290 -17.74 0.55 -6.84
N ARG A 291 -17.65 -0.37 -5.87
CA ARG A 291 -18.50 -1.56 -5.81
C ARG A 291 -19.96 -1.22 -5.56
N ILE A 292 -20.24 -0.27 -4.67
CA ILE A 292 -21.60 0.27 -4.44
C ILE A 292 -22.14 0.89 -5.73
N ARG A 293 -21.35 1.71 -6.44
CA ARG A 293 -21.79 2.41 -7.65
C ARG A 293 -22.00 1.50 -8.87
N LYS A 294 -21.16 0.47 -9.05
CA LYS A 294 -21.15 -0.37 -10.25
C LYS A 294 -21.83 -1.72 -10.07
N GLU A 295 -21.74 -2.30 -8.88
CA GLU A 295 -22.21 -3.67 -8.60
C GLU A 295 -23.45 -3.67 -7.69
N GLY A 296 -23.87 -2.51 -7.15
CA GLY A 296 -25.01 -2.44 -6.24
C GLY A 296 -24.74 -3.11 -4.89
N PHE A 297 -23.48 -3.09 -4.42
CA PHE A 297 -23.05 -3.75 -3.18
C PHE A 297 -23.89 -3.39 -1.94
N ASP A 298 -24.50 -2.20 -1.90
CA ASP A 298 -25.47 -1.81 -0.86
C ASP A 298 -26.67 -2.78 -0.79
N LEU A 299 -27.17 -3.24 -1.95
CA LEU A 299 -28.26 -4.23 -2.03
C LEU A 299 -27.83 -5.61 -1.53
N GLU A 300 -26.59 -6.03 -1.81
CA GLU A 300 -26.05 -7.30 -1.30
C GLU A 300 -25.97 -7.29 0.23
N LEU A 301 -25.52 -6.17 0.82
CA LEU A 301 -25.47 -6.01 2.27
C LEU A 301 -26.87 -5.99 2.88
N LEU A 302 -27.80 -5.21 2.31
CA LEU A 302 -29.17 -5.12 2.81
C LEU A 302 -29.89 -6.48 2.74
N ALA A 303 -29.68 -7.25 1.67
CA ALA A 303 -30.19 -8.62 1.56
C ALA A 303 -29.60 -9.52 2.65
N SER A 304 -28.29 -9.44 2.89
CA SER A 304 -27.63 -10.24 3.94
C SER A 304 -28.10 -9.89 5.35
N GLU A 305 -28.41 -8.63 5.63
CA GLU A 305 -28.98 -8.19 6.91
C GLU A 305 -30.41 -8.71 7.10
N LEU A 306 -31.21 -8.71 6.03
CA LEU A 306 -32.57 -9.27 6.05
C LEU A 306 -32.53 -10.79 6.26
N ASP A 307 -31.63 -11.51 5.60
CA ASP A 307 -31.43 -12.95 5.80
C ASP A 307 -30.97 -13.27 7.23
N ALA A 308 -30.03 -12.50 7.78
CA ALA A 308 -29.60 -12.67 9.18
C ALA A 308 -30.75 -12.41 10.16
N LYS A 309 -31.58 -11.40 9.89
CA LYS A 309 -32.75 -11.06 10.72
C LYS A 309 -33.85 -12.09 10.62
N THR A 310 -34.10 -12.66 9.44
CA THR A 310 -35.08 -13.74 9.24
C THR A 310 -34.61 -15.04 9.89
N ALA A 311 -33.32 -15.38 9.80
CA ALA A 311 -32.75 -16.53 10.49
C ALA A 311 -32.79 -16.41 12.02
N ALA A 312 -32.68 -15.18 12.56
CA ALA A 312 -32.79 -14.91 13.99
C ALA A 312 -34.25 -14.69 14.46
N TRP A 313 -35.22 -14.65 13.55
CA TRP A 313 -36.61 -14.38 13.90
C TRP A 313 -37.29 -15.64 14.46
N SER A 314 -37.76 -15.53 15.71
CA SER A 314 -38.50 -16.58 16.42
C SER A 314 -39.99 -16.22 16.62
N GLY A 315 -40.57 -15.45 15.70
CA GLY A 315 -41.97 -15.05 15.79
C GLY A 315 -42.94 -16.20 15.47
N PRO A 316 -44.25 -16.03 15.75
CA PRO A 316 -45.24 -17.05 15.43
C PRO A 316 -45.23 -17.36 13.94
N GLU A 317 -45.25 -18.64 13.58
CA GLU A 317 -45.34 -19.08 12.18
C GLU A 317 -46.43 -18.27 11.48
N LEU A 318 -46.08 -17.66 10.34
CA LEU A 318 -47.06 -16.97 9.51
C LEU A 318 -48.20 -17.95 9.21
N PRO A 319 -49.48 -17.53 9.29
CA PRO A 319 -50.60 -18.38 8.95
C PRO A 319 -50.34 -19.00 7.57
N GLN A 320 -50.09 -20.32 7.56
CA GLN A 320 -49.97 -21.07 6.31
C GLN A 320 -51.29 -20.86 5.58
N GLU A 321 -51.21 -20.39 4.33
CA GLU A 321 -52.40 -20.19 3.51
C GLU A 321 -53.09 -21.56 3.37
N GLN A 322 -54.18 -21.75 4.12
CA GLN A 322 -54.92 -23.00 4.10
C GLN A 322 -55.41 -23.20 2.66
N PRO A 323 -55.07 -24.33 2.01
CA PRO A 323 -55.48 -24.56 0.63
C PRO A 323 -56.99 -24.40 0.54
N ALA A 324 -57.43 -23.58 -0.42
CA ALA A 324 -58.83 -23.25 -0.62
C ALA A 324 -59.65 -24.56 -0.66
N PRO A 325 -60.76 -24.65 0.10
CA PRO A 325 -61.60 -25.83 0.08
C PRO A 325 -62.08 -26.07 -1.36
N PRO A 326 -62.10 -27.34 -1.83
CA PRO A 326 -62.54 -27.65 -3.18
C PRO A 326 -63.98 -27.18 -3.39
N ASP A 327 -64.19 -26.40 -4.45
CA ASP A 327 -65.50 -25.91 -4.86
C ASP A 327 -66.48 -27.07 -5.02
N SER A 328 -67.47 -27.15 -4.12
CA SER A 328 -68.48 -28.22 -4.08
C SER A 328 -69.65 -27.98 -5.05
N SER A 329 -69.47 -27.18 -6.10
CA SER A 329 -70.55 -26.76 -7.01
C SER A 329 -70.62 -27.51 -8.35
N ALA A 330 -69.86 -28.59 -8.54
CA ALA A 330 -69.94 -29.42 -9.76
C ALA A 330 -70.49 -30.83 -9.43
N GLY A 331 -71.82 -30.97 -9.37
CA GLY A 331 -72.46 -32.28 -9.22
C GLY A 331 -73.95 -32.22 -8.87
N ALA A 332 -74.76 -31.62 -9.74
CA ALA A 332 -76.20 -31.85 -9.82
C ALA A 332 -76.55 -32.23 -11.26
#